data_AF-A0A7C8ILF0-F1
#
_entry.id   AF-A0A7C8ILF0-F1
#
_cell.length_a   1.000
_cell.length_b   1.000
_cell.length_c   1.000
_cell.angle_alpha   90.00
_cell.angle_beta   90.00
_cell.angle_gamma   90.00
#
_symmetry.space_group_name_H-M   'P 1'
#
loop_
_entity.id
_entity.type
_entity.pdbx_description
1 polymer ?
#
loop_
_entity_poly.entity_id
_entity_poly.type
_entity_poly.pdbx_seq_one_letter_code
_entity_poly.pdbx_strand_id
1 'polypeptide(L)'
;MTQLPKDIRLWSKSSRKALLAAGFFTLHVGNVAYRAPKLALLVVSTELRGFINADPIKCEVKLVHNGTHAESVNLIAAWLTSTCHTELRVTPKLMAPTDLEAMLKLRQTAQTLGMDHYVDHFSHAYHQRLRHRVPAPVELTLVENNTSNDDDKILCALANRVGYLRRTGQLSASFLEGLNNWLADPAHERFCKAIKAADERHELSKATKGQFVVKHQ
;
A
#
# COMPACT_ATOMS: atom_id res chain seq x y z
N MET A 1 -3.98 -26.58 12.08
CA MET A 1 -4.99 -25.87 11.26
C MET A 1 -4.27 -25.22 10.10
N THR A 2 -4.54 -25.62 8.87
CA THR A 2 -3.96 -24.99 7.68
C THR A 2 -4.44 -23.54 7.60
N GLN A 3 -3.50 -22.59 7.59
CA GLN A 3 -3.82 -21.19 7.44
C GLN A 3 -4.46 -21.01 6.05
N LEU A 4 -5.74 -20.65 6.02
CA LEU A 4 -6.42 -20.36 4.75
C LEU A 4 -5.66 -19.28 3.99
N PRO A 5 -5.56 -19.37 2.65
CA PRO A 5 -4.92 -18.33 1.86
C PRO A 5 -5.58 -16.98 2.18
N LYS A 6 -4.80 -15.99 2.62
CA LYS A 6 -5.30 -14.64 2.91
C LYS A 6 -5.95 -13.99 1.67
N ASP A 7 -5.55 -14.43 0.47
CA ASP A 7 -6.11 -13.97 -0.79
C ASP A 7 -7.31 -14.81 -1.24
N ILE A 8 -8.51 -14.25 -1.07
CA ILE A 8 -9.78 -14.86 -1.49
C ILE A 8 -9.86 -15.14 -2.99
N ARG A 9 -8.98 -14.55 -3.81
CA ARG A 9 -8.95 -14.81 -5.26
C ARG A 9 -8.48 -16.22 -5.61
N LEU A 10 -7.67 -16.81 -4.73
CA LEU A 10 -7.13 -18.15 -4.89
C LEU A 10 -8.10 -19.24 -4.41
N TRP A 11 -9.22 -18.84 -3.80
CA TRP A 11 -10.20 -19.79 -3.28
C TRP A 11 -11.04 -20.38 -4.40
N SER A 12 -11.59 -21.57 -4.17
CA SER A 12 -12.55 -22.16 -5.10
C SER A 12 -13.81 -21.28 -5.25
N LYS A 13 -14.50 -21.42 -6.38
CA LYS A 13 -15.75 -20.71 -6.64
C LYS A 13 -16.80 -20.92 -5.53
N SER A 14 -17.01 -22.16 -5.10
CA SER A 14 -17.97 -22.49 -4.04
C SER A 14 -17.57 -21.86 -2.71
N SER A 15 -16.27 -21.88 -2.38
CA SER A 15 -15.75 -21.24 -1.17
C SER A 15 -15.97 -19.72 -1.17
N ARG A 16 -15.75 -19.04 -2.32
CA ARG A 16 -16.03 -17.60 -2.45
C ARG A 16 -17.51 -17.29 -2.30
N LYS A 17 -18.39 -18.09 -2.92
CA LYS A 17 -19.84 -17.92 -2.80
C LYS A 17 -20.33 -18.14 -1.37
N ALA A 18 -19.71 -19.07 -0.62
CA ALA A 18 -20.02 -19.30 0.78
C ALA A 18 -19.74 -18.07 1.67
N LEU A 19 -18.87 -17.15 1.26
CA LEU A 19 -18.62 -15.89 1.98
C LEU A 19 -19.84 -14.95 2.01
N LEU A 20 -20.85 -15.20 1.16
CA LEU A 20 -22.12 -14.47 1.15
C LEU A 20 -23.11 -14.97 2.23
N ALA A 21 -22.83 -16.12 2.88
CA ALA A 21 -23.80 -16.78 3.76
C ALA A 21 -24.18 -15.96 5.00
N ALA A 22 -23.28 -15.12 5.52
CA ALA A 22 -23.56 -14.25 6.67
C ALA A 22 -24.10 -12.87 6.27
N GLY A 23 -24.54 -12.70 5.01
CA GLY A 23 -25.04 -11.45 4.49
C GLY A 23 -23.97 -10.36 4.37
N PHE A 24 -24.40 -9.11 4.59
CA PHE A 24 -23.59 -7.92 4.35
C PHE A 24 -23.28 -7.19 5.66
N PHE A 25 -22.12 -6.55 5.67
CA PHE A 25 -21.68 -5.65 6.72
C PHE A 25 -21.52 -4.24 6.15
N THR A 26 -21.94 -3.24 6.91
CA THR A 26 -21.96 -1.83 6.50
C THR A 26 -20.75 -1.08 7.07
N LEU A 27 -19.96 -0.49 6.19
CA LEU A 27 -18.82 0.36 6.52
C LEU A 27 -19.24 1.82 6.33
N HIS A 28 -19.28 2.59 7.42
CA HIS A 28 -19.60 4.03 7.37
C HIS A 28 -18.32 4.86 7.32
N VAL A 29 -18.21 5.74 6.32
CA VAL A 29 -17.13 6.75 6.19
C VAL A 29 -17.78 8.12 6.14
N GLY A 30 -17.67 8.90 7.22
CA GLY A 30 -18.47 10.11 7.40
C GLY A 30 -19.97 9.79 7.37
N ASN A 31 -20.71 10.43 6.46
CA ASN A 31 -22.16 10.24 6.28
C ASN A 31 -22.51 9.23 5.18
N VAL A 32 -21.51 8.56 4.60
CA VAL A 32 -21.72 7.61 3.48
C VAL A 32 -21.54 6.19 3.98
N ALA A 33 -22.42 5.29 3.54
CA ALA A 33 -22.43 3.89 3.91
C ALA A 33 -22.11 2.99 2.71
N TYR A 34 -21.20 2.04 2.90
CA TYR A 34 -20.80 1.05 1.89
C TYR A 34 -21.07 -0.36 2.41
N ARG A 35 -21.55 -1.27 1.57
CA ARG A 35 -21.87 -2.65 1.97
C ARG A 35 -20.92 -3.64 1.32
N ALA A 36 -20.40 -4.58 2.10
CA ALA A 36 -19.56 -5.68 1.60
C ALA A 36 -19.94 -7.01 2.29
N PRO A 37 -19.65 -8.18 1.68
CA PRO A 37 -19.93 -9.46 2.29
C PRO A 37 -19.19 -9.62 3.63
N LYS A 38 -19.93 -9.92 4.70
CA LYS A 38 -19.40 -9.93 6.07
C LYS A 38 -18.25 -10.92 6.25
N LEU A 39 -18.40 -12.15 5.76
CA LEU A 39 -17.34 -13.15 5.89
C LEU A 39 -16.14 -12.84 5.00
N ALA A 40 -16.33 -12.16 3.87
CA ALA A 40 -15.20 -11.74 3.05
C ALA A 40 -14.35 -10.68 3.77
N LEU A 41 -14.99 -9.72 4.45
CA LEU A 41 -14.30 -8.75 5.30
C LEU A 41 -13.51 -9.43 6.43
N LEU A 42 -14.11 -10.42 7.12
CA LEU A 42 -13.42 -11.21 8.14
C LEU A 42 -12.14 -11.88 7.62
N VAL A 43 -12.16 -12.37 6.39
CA VAL A 43 -11.01 -13.06 5.80
C VAL A 43 -9.91 -12.07 5.43
N VAL A 44 -10.26 -10.96 4.78
CA VAL A 44 -9.27 -10.05 4.17
C VAL A 44 -8.74 -8.98 5.12
N SER A 45 -9.50 -8.59 6.15
CA SER A 45 -9.17 -7.48 7.07
C SER A 45 -8.96 -8.00 8.49
N THR A 46 -7.75 -7.84 9.03
CA THR A 46 -7.47 -8.22 10.43
C THR A 46 -8.18 -7.31 11.43
N GLU A 47 -8.30 -6.02 11.13
CA GLU A 47 -8.97 -5.04 11.99
C GLU A 47 -10.47 -5.32 12.10
N LEU A 48 -11.14 -5.51 10.97
CA LEU A 48 -12.57 -5.84 10.96
C LEU A 48 -12.82 -7.24 11.52
N ARG A 49 -11.86 -8.17 11.39
CA ARG A 49 -11.94 -9.47 12.06
C ARG A 49 -11.98 -9.33 13.57
N GLY A 50 -11.09 -8.53 14.15
CA GLY A 50 -11.12 -8.24 15.60
C GLY A 50 -12.46 -7.65 16.03
N PHE A 51 -12.96 -6.67 15.28
CA PHE A 51 -14.23 -6.00 15.55
C PHE A 51 -15.44 -6.94 15.50
N ILE A 52 -15.55 -7.75 14.44
CA ILE A 52 -16.69 -8.67 14.24
C ILE A 52 -16.60 -9.86 15.19
N ASN A 53 -15.39 -10.34 15.54
CA ASN A 53 -15.25 -11.42 16.51
C ASN A 53 -15.65 -11.00 17.93
N ALA A 54 -15.44 -9.74 18.29
CA ALA A 54 -15.85 -9.20 19.59
C ALA A 54 -17.38 -9.10 19.73
N ASP A 55 -18.09 -8.86 18.63
CA ASP A 55 -19.55 -8.88 18.58
C ASP A 55 -20.04 -9.41 17.22
N PRO A 56 -20.28 -10.72 17.12
CA PRO A 56 -20.70 -11.36 15.86
C PRO A 56 -22.08 -10.91 15.37
N ILE A 57 -22.90 -10.25 16.20
CA ILE A 57 -24.24 -9.80 15.82
C ILE A 57 -24.16 -8.44 15.12
N LYS A 58 -23.12 -7.64 15.38
CA LYS A 58 -22.92 -6.37 14.66
C LYS A 58 -22.89 -6.56 13.15
N CYS A 59 -23.58 -5.66 12.48
CA CYS A 59 -23.68 -5.60 11.03
C CYS A 59 -23.12 -4.29 10.45
N GLU A 60 -22.53 -3.44 11.29
CA GLU A 60 -21.96 -2.16 10.84
C GLU A 60 -20.81 -1.67 11.72
N VAL A 61 -19.98 -0.80 11.14
CA VAL A 61 -18.90 -0.08 11.83
C VAL A 61 -18.74 1.33 11.24
N LYS A 62 -18.37 2.29 12.09
CA LYS A 62 -17.93 3.62 11.66
C LYS A 62 -16.41 3.65 11.58
N LEU A 63 -15.89 3.99 10.41
CA LEU A 63 -14.47 4.15 10.15
C LEU A 63 -14.10 5.61 10.38
N VAL A 64 -13.64 5.92 11.60
CA VAL A 64 -13.34 7.30 12.05
C VAL A 64 -11.87 7.68 11.79
N HIS A 65 -11.06 6.77 11.25
CA HIS A 65 -9.62 6.97 11.11
C HIS A 65 -9.24 7.89 9.94
N ASN A 66 -8.28 8.79 10.20
CA ASN A 66 -7.68 9.74 9.25
C ASN A 66 -7.06 9.10 7.98
N GLY A 67 -6.92 7.77 7.92
CA GLY A 67 -6.41 7.04 6.75
C GLY A 67 -7.47 6.37 5.88
N THR A 68 -8.77 6.53 6.20
CA THR A 68 -9.86 5.87 5.48
C THR A 68 -10.50 6.82 4.49
N HIS A 69 -10.40 6.51 3.20
CA HIS A 69 -10.99 7.34 2.14
C HIS A 69 -12.26 6.70 1.59
N ALA A 70 -13.34 7.48 1.45
CA ALA A 70 -14.66 6.98 1.08
C ALA A 70 -14.66 6.24 -0.27
N GLU A 71 -14.01 6.81 -1.29
CA GLU A 71 -13.84 6.17 -2.60
C GLU A 71 -13.05 4.86 -2.53
N SER A 72 -12.03 4.82 -1.66
CA SER A 72 -11.21 3.61 -1.47
C SER A 72 -12.00 2.50 -0.79
N VAL A 73 -12.83 2.84 0.21
CA VAL A 73 -13.75 1.90 0.84
C VAL A 73 -14.78 1.38 -0.16
N ASN A 74 -15.31 2.25 -1.02
CA ASN A 74 -16.22 1.85 -2.09
C ASN A 74 -15.54 0.83 -3.04
N LEU A 75 -14.32 1.10 -3.50
CA LEU A 75 -13.56 0.21 -4.38
C LEU A 75 -13.32 -1.15 -3.73
N ILE A 76 -12.94 -1.18 -2.45
CA ILE A 76 -12.74 -2.42 -1.69
C ILE A 76 -14.06 -3.19 -1.56
N ALA A 77 -15.15 -2.52 -1.16
CA ALA A 77 -16.46 -3.12 -0.97
C ALA A 77 -17.03 -3.71 -2.28
N ALA A 78 -16.93 -2.95 -3.37
CA ALA A 78 -17.34 -3.38 -4.70
C ALA A 78 -16.50 -4.57 -5.19
N TRP A 79 -15.17 -4.52 -5.00
CA TRP A 79 -14.29 -5.62 -5.37
C TRP A 79 -14.57 -6.90 -4.56
N LEU A 80 -14.80 -6.81 -3.25
CA LEU A 80 -15.17 -7.96 -2.42
C LEU A 80 -16.49 -8.57 -2.87
N THR A 81 -17.48 -7.72 -3.13
CA THR A 81 -18.79 -8.15 -3.63
C THR A 81 -18.64 -8.86 -4.97
N SER A 82 -17.94 -8.26 -5.93
CA SER A 82 -17.68 -8.85 -7.25
C SER A 82 -16.91 -10.18 -7.15
N THR A 83 -15.90 -10.24 -6.28
CA THR A 83 -15.11 -11.46 -6.03
C THR A 83 -15.95 -12.61 -5.49
N CYS A 84 -16.92 -12.33 -4.62
CA CYS A 84 -17.80 -13.36 -4.06
C CYS A 84 -18.90 -13.80 -5.04
N HIS A 85 -19.32 -12.93 -5.96
CA HIS A 85 -20.35 -13.23 -6.96
C HIS A 85 -19.79 -13.77 -8.28
N THR A 86 -18.48 -13.68 -8.51
CA THR A 86 -17.92 -14.08 -9.79
C THR A 86 -18.02 -15.58 -10.02
N GLU A 87 -18.67 -15.95 -11.11
CA GLU A 87 -18.78 -17.33 -11.57
C GLU A 87 -17.59 -17.73 -12.47
N LEU A 88 -16.71 -16.78 -12.78
CA LEU A 88 -15.57 -16.95 -13.68
C LEU A 88 -14.46 -17.78 -13.03
N ARG A 89 -13.68 -18.47 -13.88
CA ARG A 89 -12.43 -19.13 -13.47
C ARG A 89 -11.37 -18.10 -13.01
N VAL A 90 -11.38 -16.91 -13.60
CA VAL A 90 -10.46 -15.82 -13.26
C VAL A 90 -11.19 -14.83 -12.36
N THR A 91 -10.73 -14.73 -11.12
CA THR A 91 -11.28 -13.79 -10.13
C THR A 91 -10.80 -12.36 -10.40
N PRO A 92 -11.67 -11.33 -10.28
CA PRO A 92 -11.25 -9.95 -10.47
C PRO A 92 -10.16 -9.55 -9.47
N LYS A 93 -9.16 -8.80 -9.96
CA LYS A 93 -8.15 -8.18 -9.12
C LYS A 93 -8.71 -6.87 -8.56
N LEU A 94 -8.33 -6.51 -7.34
CA LEU A 94 -8.53 -5.15 -6.85
C LEU A 94 -7.59 -4.25 -7.64
N MET A 95 -8.15 -3.55 -8.63
CA MET A 95 -7.38 -2.76 -9.57
C MET A 95 -6.76 -1.56 -8.87
N ALA A 96 -5.44 -1.41 -8.99
CA ALA A 96 -4.76 -0.19 -8.58
C ALA A 96 -5.19 0.95 -9.51
N PRO A 97 -5.67 2.09 -8.96
CA PRO A 97 -5.92 3.29 -9.75
C PRO A 97 -4.70 3.68 -10.59
N THR A 98 -4.96 4.29 -11.75
CA THR A 98 -3.91 4.88 -12.61
C THR A 98 -3.35 6.15 -11.99
N ASP A 99 -4.24 6.96 -11.41
CA ASP A 99 -3.88 8.13 -10.62
C ASP A 99 -3.10 7.73 -9.35
N LEU A 100 -1.98 8.42 -9.11
CA LEU A 100 -1.09 8.10 -8.01
C LEU A 100 -1.73 8.38 -6.65
N GLU A 101 -2.42 9.52 -6.50
CA GLU A 101 -3.03 9.90 -5.24
C GLU A 101 -4.14 8.92 -4.86
N ALA A 102 -5.02 8.58 -5.79
CA ALA A 102 -6.06 7.57 -5.59
C ALA A 102 -5.47 6.20 -5.22
N MET A 103 -4.36 5.79 -5.86
CA MET A 103 -3.68 4.55 -5.52
C MET A 103 -3.09 4.58 -4.10
N LEU A 104 -2.47 5.70 -3.69
CA LEU A 104 -1.93 5.87 -2.35
C LEU A 104 -3.03 5.88 -1.28
N LYS A 105 -4.14 6.57 -1.53
CA LYS A 105 -5.33 6.57 -0.65
C LYS A 105 -5.93 5.16 -0.51
N LEU A 106 -6.01 4.41 -1.61
CA LEU A 106 -6.47 3.02 -1.58
C LEU A 106 -5.55 2.12 -0.77
N ARG A 107 -4.23 2.28 -0.92
CA ARG A 107 -3.24 1.57 -0.11
C ARG A 107 -3.34 1.93 1.37
N GLN A 108 -3.43 3.21 1.71
CA GLN A 108 -3.55 3.68 3.09
C GLN A 108 -4.85 3.16 3.74
N THR A 109 -5.95 3.15 2.99
CA THR A 109 -7.21 2.55 3.44
C THR A 109 -7.05 1.05 3.69
N ALA A 110 -6.42 0.32 2.76
CA ALA A 110 -6.13 -1.11 2.93
C ALA A 110 -5.23 -1.39 4.15
N GLN A 111 -4.24 -0.53 4.41
CA GLN A 111 -3.37 -0.62 5.59
C GLN A 111 -4.17 -0.37 6.88
N THR A 112 -5.03 0.65 6.89
CA THR A 112 -5.92 0.95 8.02
C THR A 112 -6.88 -0.20 8.33
N LEU A 113 -7.27 -0.97 7.30
CA LEU A 113 -8.10 -2.17 7.46
C LEU A 113 -7.28 -3.44 7.75
N GLY A 114 -5.95 -3.38 7.88
CA GLY A 114 -5.11 -4.55 8.12
C GLY A 114 -5.15 -5.57 6.96
N MET A 115 -5.19 -5.07 5.73
CA MET A 115 -5.23 -5.87 4.50
C MET A 115 -3.83 -6.05 3.89
N ASP A 116 -2.86 -6.54 4.67
CA ASP A 116 -1.42 -6.54 4.34
C ASP A 116 -1.09 -7.06 2.94
N HIS A 117 -1.72 -8.16 2.52
CA HIS A 117 -1.49 -8.74 1.19
C HIS A 117 -1.80 -7.75 0.05
N TYR A 118 -2.84 -6.94 0.24
CA TYR A 118 -3.25 -5.93 -0.73
C TYR A 118 -2.38 -4.67 -0.63
N VAL A 119 -1.94 -4.29 0.58
CA VAL A 119 -0.93 -3.23 0.75
C VAL A 119 0.36 -3.57 0.00
N ASP A 120 0.81 -4.82 0.08
CA ASP A 120 1.98 -5.32 -0.65
C ASP A 120 1.76 -5.31 -2.17
N HIS A 121 0.56 -5.66 -2.62
CA HIS A 121 0.19 -5.58 -4.04
C HIS A 121 0.37 -4.16 -4.60
N PHE A 122 -0.15 -3.14 -3.90
CA PHE A 122 -0.02 -1.74 -4.33
C PHE A 122 1.41 -1.23 -4.23
N SER A 123 2.12 -1.57 -3.14
CA SER A 123 3.53 -1.22 -2.95
C SER A 123 4.40 -1.78 -4.07
N HIS A 124 4.17 -3.03 -4.48
CA HIS A 124 4.88 -3.65 -5.59
C HIS A 124 4.58 -2.95 -6.92
N ALA A 125 3.31 -2.65 -7.21
CA ALA A 125 2.91 -1.96 -8.42
C ALA A 125 3.57 -0.57 -8.54
N TYR A 126 3.62 0.18 -7.43
CA TYR A 126 4.32 1.46 -7.35
C TYR A 126 5.82 1.29 -7.64
N HIS A 127 6.48 0.33 -6.97
CA HIS A 127 7.92 0.11 -7.11
C HIS A 127 8.32 -0.24 -8.56
N GLN A 128 7.53 -1.09 -9.24
CA GLN A 128 7.77 -1.41 -10.65
C GLN A 128 7.69 -0.19 -11.56
N ARG A 129 6.69 0.68 -11.35
CA ARG A 129 6.53 1.92 -12.12
C ARG A 129 7.64 2.94 -11.84
N LEU A 130 8.18 2.96 -10.62
CA LEU A 130 9.20 3.92 -10.20
C LEU A 130 10.60 3.58 -10.75
N ARG A 131 10.91 2.29 -10.93
CA ARG A 131 12.27 1.78 -11.25
C ARG A 131 12.94 2.46 -12.44
N HIS A 132 12.17 2.92 -13.43
CA HIS A 132 12.68 3.36 -14.73
C HIS A 132 12.46 4.85 -15.02
N ARG A 133 12.04 5.65 -14.03
CA ARG A 133 11.74 7.08 -14.25
C ARG A 133 12.35 7.98 -13.18
N VAL A 134 12.31 9.29 -13.43
CA VAL A 134 12.53 10.34 -12.43
C VAL A 134 11.17 10.66 -11.80
N PRO A 135 11.02 10.62 -10.47
CA PRO A 135 9.77 11.00 -9.82
C PRO A 135 9.50 12.50 -9.99
N ALA A 136 8.23 12.87 -10.09
CA ALA A 136 7.85 14.27 -10.13
C ALA A 136 7.97 14.90 -8.73
N PRO A 137 8.24 16.21 -8.59
CA PRO A 137 8.30 16.86 -7.27
C PRO A 137 7.01 16.66 -6.45
N VAL A 138 5.84 16.81 -7.07
CA VAL A 138 4.54 16.61 -6.41
C VAL A 138 4.36 15.20 -5.84
N GLU A 139 4.98 14.20 -6.46
CA GLU A 139 4.93 12.81 -5.99
C GLU A 139 5.69 12.62 -4.66
N LEU A 140 6.73 13.41 -4.39
CA LEU A 140 7.46 13.36 -3.11
C LEU A 140 6.52 13.69 -1.95
N THR A 141 5.81 14.82 -2.08
CA THR A 141 4.82 15.27 -1.09
C THR A 141 3.65 14.29 -0.98
N LEU A 142 3.13 13.79 -2.10
CA LEU A 142 2.02 12.83 -2.08
C LEU A 142 2.39 11.53 -1.35
N VAL A 143 3.58 10.98 -1.62
CA VAL A 143 4.04 9.75 -0.96
C VAL A 143 4.28 10.00 0.53
N GLU A 144 4.89 11.11 0.91
CA GLU A 144 5.06 11.43 2.33
C GLU A 144 3.70 11.57 3.02
N ASN A 145 2.76 12.35 2.47
CA ASN A 145 1.45 12.55 3.09
C ASN A 145 0.59 11.28 3.22
N ASN A 146 0.84 10.26 2.38
CA ASN A 146 0.06 9.01 2.36
C ASN A 146 0.83 7.80 2.91
N THR A 147 1.97 8.01 3.58
CA THR A 147 2.71 6.96 4.28
C THR A 147 2.72 7.23 5.78
N SER A 148 2.67 6.17 6.59
CA SER A 148 2.42 6.30 8.04
C SER A 148 3.67 6.23 8.91
N ASN A 149 4.76 5.65 8.40
CA ASN A 149 6.00 5.44 9.16
C ASN A 149 7.24 5.63 8.28
N ASP A 150 8.38 5.78 8.94
CA ASP A 150 9.68 6.03 8.30
C ASP A 150 10.14 4.84 7.45
N ASP A 151 9.69 3.63 7.81
CA ASP A 151 10.01 2.36 7.14
C ASP A 151 8.98 1.96 6.06
N ASP A 152 8.09 2.86 5.64
CA ASP A 152 7.08 2.53 4.65
C ASP A 152 7.74 2.12 3.32
N LYS A 153 7.34 0.96 2.78
CA LYS A 153 7.92 0.39 1.55
C LYS A 153 7.90 1.36 0.36
N ILE A 154 6.84 2.18 0.23
CA ILE A 154 6.72 3.16 -0.86
C ILE A 154 7.66 4.35 -0.61
N LEU A 155 7.70 4.87 0.62
CA LEU A 155 8.58 5.96 1.02
C LEU A 155 10.06 5.57 0.80
N CYS A 156 10.44 4.40 1.30
CA CYS A 156 11.78 3.83 1.13
C CYS A 156 12.14 3.62 -0.34
N ALA A 157 11.21 3.08 -1.16
CA ALA A 157 11.43 2.90 -2.59
C ALA A 157 11.67 4.23 -3.32
N LEU A 158 10.87 5.25 -2.99
CA LEU A 158 11.01 6.58 -3.56
C LEU A 158 12.33 7.24 -3.15
N ALA A 159 12.67 7.23 -1.87
CA ALA A 159 13.94 7.76 -1.37
C ALA A 159 15.15 7.04 -1.97
N ASN A 160 15.11 5.70 -2.09
CA ASN A 160 16.14 4.92 -2.76
C ASN A 160 16.32 5.34 -4.23
N ARG A 161 15.22 5.57 -4.95
CA ARG A 161 15.26 6.01 -6.35
C ARG A 161 15.84 7.41 -6.47
N VAL A 162 15.41 8.36 -5.65
CA VAL A 162 15.93 9.74 -5.64
C VAL A 162 17.42 9.75 -5.31
N GLY A 163 17.84 9.03 -4.26
CA GLY A 163 19.26 8.91 -3.91
C GLY A 163 20.10 8.30 -5.03
N TYR A 164 19.61 7.25 -5.68
CA TYR A 164 20.27 6.66 -6.85
C TYR A 164 20.44 7.68 -7.99
N LEU A 165 19.38 8.40 -8.35
CA LEU A 165 19.40 9.39 -9.43
C LEU A 165 20.34 10.56 -9.12
N ARG A 166 20.39 11.00 -7.86
CA ARG A 166 21.33 12.02 -7.38
C ARG A 166 22.78 11.57 -7.53
N ARG A 167 23.12 10.36 -7.05
CA ARG A 167 24.49 9.82 -7.11
C ARG A 167 24.97 9.54 -8.54
N THR A 168 24.04 9.25 -9.45
CA THR A 168 24.36 8.97 -10.86
C THR A 168 24.29 10.21 -11.77
N GLY A 169 24.01 11.40 -11.21
CA GLY A 169 23.94 12.65 -11.98
C GLY A 169 22.76 12.70 -12.96
N GLN A 170 21.71 11.91 -12.74
CA GLN A 170 20.54 11.84 -13.63
C GLN A 170 19.45 12.87 -13.32
N LEU A 171 19.62 13.67 -12.26
CA LEU A 171 18.71 14.76 -11.89
C LEU A 171 19.21 16.07 -12.52
N SER A 172 18.28 16.88 -13.05
CA SER A 172 18.62 18.22 -13.54
C SER A 172 19.02 19.15 -12.38
N ALA A 173 19.78 20.21 -12.69
CA ALA A 173 20.15 21.22 -11.70
C ALA A 173 18.91 21.85 -11.03
N SER A 174 17.87 22.17 -11.81
CA SER A 174 16.60 22.71 -11.31
C SER A 174 15.87 21.75 -10.37
N PHE A 175 15.91 20.44 -10.66
CA PHE A 175 15.33 19.44 -9.77
C PHE A 175 16.11 19.34 -8.47
N LEU A 176 17.44 19.35 -8.52
CA LEU A 176 18.29 19.29 -7.34
C LEU A 176 18.11 20.52 -6.44
N GLU A 177 18.02 21.71 -7.02
CA GLU A 177 17.72 22.94 -6.28
C GLU A 177 16.35 22.87 -5.61
N GLY A 178 15.30 22.49 -6.35
CA GLY A 178 13.96 22.30 -5.80
C GLY A 178 13.92 21.24 -4.69
N LEU A 179 14.60 20.11 -4.89
CA LEU A 179 14.74 19.06 -3.89
C LEU A 179 15.46 19.56 -2.64
N ASN A 180 16.57 20.29 -2.78
CA ASN A 180 17.31 20.82 -1.63
C ASN A 180 16.47 21.82 -0.82
N ASN A 181 15.75 22.70 -1.51
CA ASN A 181 14.85 23.66 -0.86
C ASN A 181 13.70 22.93 -0.14
N TRP A 182 13.13 21.90 -0.76
CA TRP A 182 12.09 21.07 -0.17
C TRP A 182 12.58 20.28 1.05
N LEU A 183 13.78 19.69 0.98
CA LEU A 183 14.41 18.96 2.10
C LEU A 183 14.88 19.88 3.23
N ALA A 184 15.03 21.19 3.00
CA ALA A 184 15.37 22.16 4.03
C ALA A 184 14.18 22.51 4.93
N ASP A 185 12.95 22.23 4.49
CA ASP A 185 11.75 22.41 5.29
C ASP A 185 11.63 21.30 6.36
N PRO A 186 11.55 21.63 7.67
CA PRO A 186 11.34 20.64 8.73
C PRO A 186 10.08 19.78 8.55
N ALA A 187 9.08 20.24 7.80
CA ALA A 187 7.88 19.45 7.49
C ALA A 187 8.19 18.16 6.72
N HIS A 188 9.35 18.09 6.05
CA HIS A 188 9.78 16.97 5.20
C HIS A 188 10.92 16.14 5.83
N GLU A 189 11.07 16.22 7.16
CA GLU A 189 12.12 15.49 7.91
C GLU A 189 12.08 13.98 7.66
N ARG A 190 10.89 13.42 7.47
CA ARG A 190 10.71 11.97 7.31
C ARG A 190 11.29 11.50 5.97
N PHE A 191 11.03 12.24 4.90
CA PHE A 191 11.67 11.95 3.62
C PHE A 191 13.20 12.17 3.68
N CYS A 192 13.67 13.22 4.38
CA CYS A 192 15.10 13.43 4.62
C CYS A 192 15.77 12.21 5.28
N LYS A 193 15.16 11.65 6.32
CA LYS A 193 15.63 10.42 6.98
C LYS A 193 15.68 9.24 6.01
N ALA A 194 14.63 9.07 5.21
CA ALA A 194 14.56 7.99 4.22
C ALA A 194 15.69 8.10 3.15
N ILE A 195 16.03 9.32 2.68
CA ILE A 195 17.17 9.53 1.77
C ILE A 195 18.49 9.17 2.45
N LYS A 196 18.72 9.66 3.68
CA LYS A 196 19.97 9.35 4.42
C LYS A 196 20.16 7.85 4.59
N ALA A 197 19.10 7.15 5.01
CA ALA A 197 19.12 5.69 5.12
C ALA A 197 19.39 5.00 3.77
N ALA A 198 18.92 5.56 2.66
CA ALA A 198 19.21 5.07 1.32
C ALA A 198 20.67 5.27 0.90
N ASP A 199 21.28 6.41 1.26
CA ASP A 199 22.69 6.69 1.03
C ASP A 199 23.58 5.77 1.87
N GLU A 200 23.27 5.58 3.15
CA GLU A 200 24.00 4.66 4.05
C GLU A 200 23.98 3.21 3.55
N ARG A 201 22.81 2.69 3.15
CA ARG A 201 22.69 1.34 2.55
C ARG A 201 23.55 1.17 1.30
N HIS A 202 23.68 2.24 0.49
CA HIS A 202 24.50 2.21 -0.71
C HIS A 202 26.00 2.12 -0.38
N GLU A 203 26.47 2.90 0.60
CA GLU A 203 27.86 2.86 1.04
C GLU A 203 28.21 1.51 1.70
N LEU A 204 27.31 0.94 2.50
CA LEU A 204 27.48 -0.42 3.04
C LEU A 204 27.55 -1.49 1.92
N SER A 205 26.73 -1.36 0.88
CA SER A 205 26.77 -2.28 -0.27
C SER A 205 28.10 -2.21 -1.04
N LYS A 206 28.68 -1.01 -1.19
CA LYS A 206 30.01 -0.84 -1.79
C LYS A 206 31.10 -1.47 -0.94
N ALA A 207 31.10 -1.22 0.37
CA ALA A 207 32.09 -1.77 1.30
C ALA A 207 32.10 -3.30 1.27
N THR A 208 30.92 -3.91 1.26
CA THR A 208 30.77 -5.38 1.19
C THR A 208 31.30 -5.92 -0.13
N LYS A 209 30.99 -5.30 -1.27
CA LYS A 209 31.49 -5.74 -2.59
C LYS A 209 33.00 -5.59 -2.73
N GLY A 210 33.61 -4.59 -2.09
CA GLY A 210 35.05 -4.38 -2.09
C GLY A 210 35.83 -5.48 -1.34
N GLN A 211 35.23 -6.12 -0.34
CA GLN A 211 35.88 -7.18 0.46
C GLN A 211 35.94 -8.55 -0.25
N PHE A 212 35.07 -8.81 -1.22
CA PHE A 212 35.05 -10.09 -1.96
C PHE A 212 35.94 -10.13 -3.21
N VAL A 213 36.67 -9.05 -3.51
CA VAL A 213 37.72 -9.08 -4.56
C VAL A 213 39.01 -9.63 -3.95
N VAL A 214 38.98 -10.86 -3.46
CA VAL A 214 40.19 -11.59 -3.08
C VAL A 214 40.77 -12.18 -4.35
N LYS A 215 41.96 -11.71 -4.72
CA LYS A 215 42.71 -12.15 -5.89
C LYS A 215 42.99 -13.65 -5.76
N HIS A 216 42.35 -14.46 -6.60
CA HIS A 216 42.90 -15.76 -6.96
C HIS A 216 44.10 -15.50 -7.87
N GLN A 217 45.29 -15.50 -7.28
CA GLN A 217 46.57 -15.68 -7.98
C GLN A 217 46.92 -17.16 -7.97
#